data_AF-A0A2U3EZ01-F1
#
_entry.id   AF-A0A2U3EZ01-F1
#
_cell.length_a   1.000
_cell.length_b   1.000
_cell.length_c   1.000
_cell.angle_alpha   90.00
_cell.angle_beta   90.00
_cell.angle_gamma   90.00
#
_symmetry.space_group_name_H-M   'P 1'
#
loop_
_entity.id
_entity.type
_entity.pdbx_description
1 polymer ?
#
loop_
_entity_poly.entity_id
_entity_poly.type
_entity_poly.pdbx_seq_one_letter_code
_entity_poly.pdbx_strand_id
1 'polypeptide(L)'
;MQPLTTEQLADMPAKRLYALVCGLQYERAFGRELSYDKETVLPLFKTFPDTQIAWAGPWLINIAEAPEREDELIQLEQQFPAVSWLETRTDFSVMAGHLASLLNIRLDDGQVALFRYYDPGVLHSINTLLSEEQRAHFLTGIEQWHYRHNGER
;
A
#
# COMPACT_ATOMS: atom_id res chain seq x y z
N MET A 1 -33.41 -2.18 -4.44
CA MET A 1 -32.41 -1.28 -3.81
C MET A 1 -33.14 -0.06 -3.29
N GLN A 2 -33.17 0.13 -1.97
CA GLN A 2 -33.64 1.39 -1.39
C GLN A 2 -32.54 2.45 -1.59
N PRO A 3 -32.86 3.67 -2.04
CA PRO A 3 -31.87 4.73 -2.20
C PRO A 3 -31.37 5.20 -0.82
N LEU A 4 -30.07 5.48 -0.72
CA LEU A 4 -29.44 6.08 0.46
C LEU A 4 -30.02 7.47 0.73
N THR A 5 -30.30 7.80 1.98
CA THR A 5 -30.76 9.13 2.39
C THR A 5 -29.61 10.13 2.44
N THR A 6 -29.91 11.43 2.36
CA THR A 6 -28.91 12.51 2.46
C THR A 6 -28.10 12.46 3.76
N GLU A 7 -28.73 12.00 4.84
CA GLU A 7 -28.11 11.84 6.17
C GLU A 7 -27.12 10.65 6.18
N GLN A 8 -27.46 9.55 5.51
CA GLN A 8 -26.55 8.40 5.32
C GLN A 8 -25.36 8.73 4.42
N LEU A 9 -25.53 9.65 3.46
CA LEU A 9 -24.44 10.14 2.61
C LEU A 9 -23.49 11.08 3.36
N ALA A 10 -23.98 11.82 4.37
CA ALA A 10 -23.18 12.73 5.18
C ALA A 10 -22.27 12.01 6.19
N ASP A 11 -22.66 10.81 6.63
CA ASP A 11 -21.89 9.99 7.59
C ASP A 11 -20.90 9.03 6.89
N MET A 12 -20.90 8.99 5.55
CA MET A 12 -19.93 8.17 4.82
C MET A 12 -18.52 8.78 4.93
N PRO A 13 -17.50 8.00 5.35
CA PRO A 13 -16.14 8.52 5.44
C PRO A 13 -15.66 8.96 4.06
N ALA A 14 -14.98 10.10 3.96
CA ALA A 14 -14.49 10.60 2.66
C ALA A 14 -13.59 9.58 1.95
N LYS A 15 -13.64 9.57 0.61
CA LYS A 15 -12.66 8.82 -0.20
C LYS A 15 -11.26 9.42 -0.01
N ARG A 16 -10.26 8.55 -0.01
CA ARG A 16 -8.85 8.85 0.22
C ARG A 16 -8.00 8.10 -0.80
N LEU A 17 -6.88 8.71 -1.16
CA LEU A 17 -5.89 8.14 -2.07
C LEU A 17 -4.57 7.99 -1.32
N TYR A 18 -4.06 6.77 -1.26
CA TYR A 18 -2.73 6.49 -0.70
C TYR A 18 -1.82 5.87 -1.77
N ALA A 19 -0.52 6.16 -1.69
CA ALA A 19 0.48 5.45 -2.48
C ALA A 19 1.23 4.46 -1.59
N LEU A 20 1.31 3.21 -2.03
CA LEU A 20 2.18 2.19 -1.46
C LEU A 20 3.47 2.15 -2.29
N VAL A 21 4.59 2.39 -1.63
CA VAL A 21 5.88 2.65 -2.26
C VAL A 21 6.95 1.66 -1.76
N CYS A 22 7.73 1.10 -2.68
CA CYS A 22 8.93 0.34 -2.34
C CYS A 22 10.08 1.29 -1.98
N GLY A 23 10.43 1.37 -0.69
CA GLY A 23 11.44 2.30 -0.16
C GLY A 23 12.83 2.10 -0.78
N LEU A 24 13.22 0.85 -1.06
CA LEU A 24 14.49 0.57 -1.75
C LEU A 24 14.55 1.15 -3.16
N GLN A 25 13.44 1.09 -3.91
CA GLN A 25 13.40 1.65 -5.27
C GLN A 25 13.32 3.19 -5.24
N TYR A 26 12.63 3.74 -4.24
CA TYR A 26 12.63 5.19 -4.00
C TYR A 26 14.06 5.70 -3.73
N GLU A 27 14.80 5.04 -2.83
CA GLU A 27 16.19 5.40 -2.52
C GLU A 27 17.08 5.32 -3.77
N ARG A 28 16.97 4.25 -4.57
CA ARG A 28 17.73 4.12 -5.82
C ARG A 28 17.43 5.20 -6.85
N ALA A 29 16.17 5.63 -6.95
CA ALA A 29 15.75 6.63 -7.92
C ALA A 29 16.17 8.06 -7.51
N PHE A 30 16.11 8.37 -6.21
CA PHE A 30 16.27 9.75 -5.71
C PHE A 30 17.54 9.98 -4.87
N GLY A 31 18.29 8.94 -4.54
CA GLY A 31 19.49 9.00 -3.70
C GLY A 31 19.19 9.41 -2.25
N ARG A 32 17.95 9.23 -1.78
CA ARG A 32 17.49 9.57 -0.44
C ARG A 32 16.40 8.63 0.04
N GLU A 33 16.38 8.37 1.34
CA GLU A 33 15.34 7.54 1.98
C GLU A 33 14.04 8.35 2.19
N LEU A 34 12.91 7.63 2.24
CA LEU A 34 11.68 8.20 2.79
C LEU A 34 11.84 8.44 4.29
N SER A 35 11.26 9.53 4.77
CA SER A 35 11.31 9.92 6.19
C SER A 35 9.93 9.76 6.81
N TYR A 36 9.89 9.19 8.01
CA TYR A 36 8.65 9.04 8.77
C TYR A 36 8.02 10.40 9.08
N ASP A 37 6.73 10.48 8.79
CA ASP A 37 5.84 11.54 9.25
C ASP A 37 4.47 10.92 9.54
N LYS A 38 3.95 11.19 10.75
CA LYS A 38 2.76 10.51 11.26
C LYS A 38 1.49 10.74 10.44
N GLU A 39 1.39 11.89 9.76
CA GLU A 39 0.19 12.25 9.00
C GLU A 39 0.33 11.90 7.52
N THR A 40 1.56 11.89 7.00
CA THR A 40 1.82 11.81 5.57
C THR A 40 2.59 10.58 5.11
N VAL A 41 3.52 10.02 5.90
CA VAL A 41 4.46 8.98 5.44
C VAL A 41 4.75 7.96 6.54
N LEU A 42 4.21 6.75 6.40
CA LEU A 42 4.35 5.67 7.39
C LEU A 42 5.13 4.47 6.82
N PRO A 43 6.20 3.99 7.48
CA PRO A 43 6.79 2.70 7.14
C PRO A 43 5.85 1.58 7.58
N LEU A 44 5.79 0.50 6.80
CA LEU A 44 5.00 -0.68 7.19
C LEU A 44 5.82 -1.71 7.98
N PHE A 45 7.15 -1.68 7.86
CA PHE A 45 8.05 -2.38 8.78
C PHE A 45 8.11 -1.64 10.12
N LYS A 46 7.16 -1.96 11.00
CA LYS A 46 6.95 -1.29 12.30
C LYS A 46 7.47 -2.09 13.50
N THR A 47 7.82 -3.36 13.32
CA THR A 47 8.26 -4.25 14.40
C THR A 47 9.69 -4.75 14.17
N PHE A 48 10.44 -4.93 15.26
CA PHE A 48 11.74 -5.59 15.21
C PHE A 48 11.58 -7.05 14.72
N PRO A 49 12.50 -7.59 13.90
CA PRO A 49 13.74 -6.98 13.41
C PRO A 49 13.60 -6.09 12.18
N ASP A 50 12.44 -6.12 11.52
CA ASP A 50 12.20 -5.46 10.22
C ASP A 50 12.40 -3.94 10.25
N THR A 51 12.22 -3.31 11.42
CA THR A 51 12.50 -1.88 11.61
C THR A 51 13.93 -1.47 11.26
N GLN A 52 14.91 -2.38 11.33
CA GLN A 52 16.30 -2.11 10.96
C GLN A 52 16.47 -1.87 9.45
N ILE A 53 15.55 -2.38 8.64
CA ILE A 53 15.54 -2.24 7.17
C ILE A 53 14.30 -1.49 6.68
N ALA A 54 13.62 -0.74 7.56
CA ALA A 54 12.38 -0.03 7.22
C ALA A 54 12.56 0.92 6.03
N TRP A 55 13.72 1.57 5.91
CA TRP A 55 14.08 2.42 4.78
C TRP A 55 13.95 1.71 3.43
N ALA A 56 14.30 0.43 3.36
CA ALA A 56 14.23 -0.40 2.14
C ALA A 56 12.87 -1.08 1.96
N GLY A 57 12.06 -1.14 3.03
CA GLY A 57 10.77 -1.80 3.07
C GLY A 57 9.64 -1.01 2.38
N PRO A 58 8.39 -1.46 2.55
CA PRO A 58 7.24 -0.74 2.03
C PRO A 58 6.86 0.44 2.91
N TRP A 59 6.46 1.54 2.25
CA TRP A 59 5.97 2.77 2.86
C TRP A 59 4.58 3.11 2.31
N LEU A 60 3.72 3.64 3.16
CA LEU A 60 2.42 4.19 2.77
C LEU A 60 2.47 5.71 2.87
N ILE A 61 2.05 6.38 1.80
CA ILE A 61 2.03 7.84 1.68
C ILE A 61 0.60 8.31 1.51
N ASN A 62 0.20 9.29 2.31
CA ASN A 62 -1.11 9.94 2.22
C ASN A 62 -1.06 11.10 1.22
N ILE A 63 -1.58 10.89 0.00
CA ILE A 63 -1.46 11.85 -1.10
C ILE A 63 -2.25 13.13 -0.83
N ALA A 64 -3.37 13.05 -0.10
CA ALA A 64 -4.15 14.23 0.26
C ALA A 64 -3.40 15.19 1.19
N GLU A 65 -2.55 14.65 2.07
CA GLU A 65 -1.78 15.43 3.05
C GLU A 65 -0.33 15.72 2.56
N ALA A 66 0.09 15.11 1.45
CA ALA A 66 1.38 15.35 0.80
C ALA A 66 1.25 15.44 -0.73
N PRO A 67 0.43 16.36 -1.26
CA PRO A 67 0.17 16.48 -2.70
C PRO A 67 1.45 16.81 -3.51
N GLU A 68 2.44 17.47 -2.89
CA GLU A 68 3.73 17.74 -3.51
C GLU A 68 4.53 16.49 -3.87
N ARG A 69 4.15 15.31 -3.33
CA ARG A 69 4.79 14.03 -3.65
C ARG A 69 4.20 13.34 -4.87
N GLU A 70 3.05 13.77 -5.38
CA GLU A 70 2.36 13.06 -6.46
C GLU A 70 3.23 12.95 -7.72
N ASP A 71 3.82 14.06 -8.16
CA ASP A 71 4.67 14.09 -9.35
C ASP A 71 5.92 13.19 -9.21
N GLU A 72 6.59 13.20 -8.04
CA GLU A 72 7.76 12.33 -7.81
C GLU A 72 7.37 10.84 -7.81
N LEU A 73 6.18 10.50 -7.29
CA LEU A 73 5.71 9.11 -7.26
C LEU A 73 5.25 8.63 -8.65
N ILE A 74 4.63 9.50 -9.44
CA ILE A 74 4.33 9.22 -10.85
C ILE A 74 5.62 8.99 -11.64
N GLN A 75 6.64 9.82 -11.43
CA GLN A 75 7.95 9.61 -12.04
C GLN A 75 8.57 8.27 -11.62
N LEU A 76 8.49 7.91 -10.33
CA LEU A 76 9.00 6.65 -9.81
C LEU A 76 8.29 5.44 -10.44
N GLU A 77 6.95 5.49 -10.54
CA GLU A 77 6.11 4.45 -11.17
C GLU A 77 6.50 4.20 -12.64
N GLN A 78 6.95 5.23 -13.36
CA GLN A 78 7.39 5.11 -14.76
C GLN A 78 8.76 4.43 -14.90
N GLN A 79 9.62 4.56 -13.89
CA GLN A 79 10.99 4.06 -13.93
C GLN A 79 11.12 2.65 -13.33
N PHE A 80 10.33 2.35 -12.30
CA PHE A 80 10.41 1.09 -11.56
C PHE A 80 9.01 0.57 -11.20
N PRO A 81 8.83 -0.76 -11.11
CA PRO A 81 7.65 -1.36 -10.47
C PRO A 81 7.76 -1.15 -8.96
N ALA A 82 7.45 0.07 -8.51
CA ALA A 82 7.74 0.53 -7.16
C ALA A 82 6.57 1.25 -6.48
N VAL A 83 5.52 1.59 -7.23
CA VAL A 83 4.37 2.35 -6.72
C VAL A 83 3.09 1.64 -7.11
N SER A 84 2.15 1.60 -6.16
CA SER A 84 0.75 1.29 -6.41
C SER A 84 -0.13 2.25 -5.62
N TRP A 85 -1.37 2.44 -6.06
CA TRP A 85 -2.31 3.43 -5.55
C TRP A 85 -3.54 2.75 -4.97
N LEU A 86 -3.96 3.20 -3.79
CA LEU A 86 -5.09 2.67 -3.04
C LEU A 86 -6.19 3.72 -2.96
N GLU A 87 -7.33 3.44 -3.56
CA GLU A 87 -8.56 4.16 -3.22
C GLU A 87 -9.24 3.48 -2.04
N THR A 88 -9.53 4.24 -1.00
CA THR A 88 -10.09 3.71 0.24
C THR A 88 -10.90 4.75 1.00
N ARG A 89 -11.76 4.31 1.92
CA ARG A 89 -12.38 5.15 2.95
C ARG A 89 -11.80 4.89 4.34
N THR A 90 -10.86 3.95 4.44
CA THR A 90 -10.17 3.57 5.65
C THR A 90 -9.15 4.65 6.03
N ASP A 91 -9.12 4.97 7.33
CA ASP A 91 -8.14 5.89 7.91
C ASP A 91 -6.69 5.47 7.60
N PHE A 92 -5.78 6.44 7.51
CA PHE A 92 -4.39 6.25 7.10
C PHE A 92 -3.64 5.30 8.03
N SER A 93 -3.79 5.47 9.35
CA SER A 93 -3.12 4.60 10.33
C SER A 93 -3.72 3.20 10.34
N VAL A 94 -5.04 3.08 10.17
CA VAL A 94 -5.73 1.79 10.08
C VAL A 94 -5.32 1.02 8.83
N MET A 95 -5.27 1.70 7.67
CA MET A 95 -4.80 1.10 6.42
C MET A 95 -3.34 0.67 6.51
N ALA A 96 -2.46 1.51 7.06
CA ALA A 96 -1.07 1.15 7.28
C ALA A 96 -0.93 -0.06 8.23
N GLY A 97 -1.79 -0.16 9.26
CA GLY A 97 -1.82 -1.32 10.16
C GLY A 97 -2.25 -2.60 9.45
N HIS A 98 -3.32 -2.55 8.67
CA HIS A 98 -3.80 -3.67 7.86
C HIS A 98 -2.72 -4.15 6.90
N LEU A 99 -2.17 -3.25 6.09
CA LEU A 99 -1.10 -3.59 5.14
C LEU A 99 0.14 -4.17 5.85
N ALA A 100 0.59 -3.57 6.95
CA ALA A 100 1.70 -4.10 7.73
C ALA A 100 1.43 -5.53 8.23
N SER A 101 0.21 -5.84 8.65
CA SER A 101 -0.16 -7.18 9.12
C SER A 101 -0.06 -8.27 8.04
N LEU A 102 -0.11 -7.88 6.76
CA LEU A 102 -0.06 -8.79 5.61
C LEU A 102 1.37 -9.11 5.16
N LEU A 103 2.40 -8.45 5.72
CA LEU A 103 3.78 -8.61 5.27
C LEU A 103 4.38 -9.95 5.65
N ASN A 104 4.01 -10.52 6.79
CA ASN A 104 4.55 -11.79 7.25
C ASN A 104 3.51 -12.89 7.08
N ILE A 105 3.75 -13.79 6.12
CA ILE A 105 2.88 -14.95 5.86
C ILE A 105 3.54 -16.22 6.39
N ARG A 106 2.72 -17.18 6.84
CA ARG A 106 3.18 -18.51 7.23
C ARG A 106 2.94 -19.48 6.09
N LEU A 107 3.99 -20.21 5.71
CA LEU A 107 3.94 -21.27 4.72
C LEU A 107 3.48 -22.59 5.35
N ASP A 108 3.14 -23.58 4.52
CA ASP A 108 2.63 -24.89 4.96
C ASP A 108 3.63 -25.66 5.85
N ASP A 109 4.93 -25.40 5.67
CA ASP A 109 6.00 -25.98 6.48
C ASP A 109 6.25 -25.23 7.80
N GLY A 110 5.46 -24.19 8.07
CA GLY A 110 5.54 -23.35 9.27
C GLY A 110 6.56 -22.21 9.19
N GLN A 111 7.33 -22.10 8.10
CA GLN A 111 8.26 -20.98 7.90
C GLN A 111 7.49 -19.67 7.70
N VAL A 112 8.12 -18.56 8.11
CA VAL A 112 7.60 -17.22 7.87
C VAL A 112 8.33 -16.63 6.67
N ALA A 113 7.56 -16.13 5.70
CA ALA A 113 8.08 -15.46 4.52
C ALA A 113 7.53 -14.03 4.42
N LEU A 114 8.33 -13.14 3.83
CA LEU A 114 7.90 -11.79 3.52
C LEU A 114 7.04 -11.80 2.24
N PHE A 115 5.77 -11.46 2.36
CA PHE A 115 4.87 -11.28 1.23
C PHE A 115 5.05 -9.90 0.62
N ARG A 116 5.81 -9.83 -0.48
CA ARG A 116 6.21 -8.58 -1.13
C ARG A 116 5.11 -8.00 -2.04
N TYR A 117 3.88 -7.88 -1.55
CA TYR A 117 2.76 -7.32 -2.33
C TYR A 117 2.96 -5.84 -2.76
N TYR A 118 3.92 -5.14 -2.16
CA TYR A 118 4.32 -3.79 -2.55
C TYR A 118 5.19 -3.75 -3.82
N ASP A 119 5.55 -4.91 -4.35
CA ASP A 119 6.09 -5.08 -5.70
C ASP A 119 4.91 -5.33 -6.67
N PRO A 120 4.65 -4.44 -7.64
CA PRO A 120 3.57 -4.60 -8.62
C PRO A 120 3.58 -5.93 -9.39
N GLY A 121 4.74 -6.56 -9.60
CA GLY A 121 4.82 -7.88 -10.24
C GLY A 121 4.26 -8.98 -9.35
N VAL A 122 4.51 -8.92 -8.04
CA VAL A 122 3.92 -9.84 -7.05
C VAL A 122 2.44 -9.53 -6.89
N LEU A 123 2.08 -8.24 -6.79
CA LEU A 123 0.69 -7.76 -6.67
C LEU A 123 -0.19 -8.28 -7.82
N HIS A 124 0.33 -8.28 -9.04
CA HIS A 124 -0.38 -8.80 -10.21
C HIS A 124 -0.75 -10.28 -10.08
N SER A 125 0.08 -11.06 -9.41
CA SER A 125 -0.10 -12.51 -9.28
C SER A 125 -1.10 -12.89 -8.17
N ILE A 126 -1.51 -11.95 -7.30
CA ILE A 126 -2.30 -12.23 -6.10
C ILE A 126 -3.63 -12.93 -6.41
N ASN A 127 -4.28 -12.58 -7.52
CA ASN A 127 -5.55 -13.21 -7.92
C ASN A 127 -5.42 -14.72 -8.18
N THR A 128 -4.23 -15.19 -8.53
CA THR A 128 -3.94 -16.61 -8.78
C THR A 128 -3.31 -17.30 -7.58
N LEU A 129 -2.64 -16.55 -6.70
CA LEU A 129 -1.92 -17.08 -5.54
C LEU A 129 -2.81 -17.27 -4.33
N LEU A 130 -3.79 -16.37 -4.13
CA LEU A 130 -4.64 -16.38 -2.95
C LEU A 130 -5.97 -17.07 -3.23
N SER A 131 -6.47 -17.81 -2.24
CA SER A 131 -7.86 -18.25 -2.21
C SER A 131 -8.81 -17.04 -2.19
N GLU A 132 -10.08 -17.27 -2.49
CA GLU A 132 -11.09 -16.20 -2.44
C GLU A 132 -11.17 -15.55 -1.06
N GLU A 133 -11.12 -16.34 0.02
CA GLU A 133 -11.13 -15.84 1.40
C GLU A 133 -9.88 -15.02 1.72
N GLN A 134 -8.70 -15.53 1.35
CA GLN A 134 -7.44 -14.81 1.54
C GLN A 134 -7.41 -13.49 0.77
N ARG A 135 -7.95 -13.49 -0.46
CA ARG A 135 -8.05 -12.29 -1.30
C ARG A 135 -9.04 -11.29 -0.70
N ALA A 136 -10.19 -11.74 -0.20
CA ALA A 136 -11.15 -10.87 0.47
C ALA A 136 -10.54 -10.22 1.73
N HIS A 137 -9.80 -11.00 2.52
CA HIS A 137 -9.06 -10.47 3.67
C HIS A 137 -7.98 -9.46 3.23
N PHE A 138 -7.18 -9.80 2.22
CA PHE A 138 -6.13 -8.93 1.66
C PHE A 138 -6.70 -7.56 1.23
N LEU A 139 -7.84 -7.55 0.53
CA LEU A 139 -8.50 -6.33 0.03
C LEU A 139 -9.38 -5.61 1.06
N THR A 140 -9.35 -6.02 2.33
CA THR A 140 -10.20 -5.39 3.36
C THR A 140 -9.93 -3.89 3.46
N GLY A 141 -11.00 -3.10 3.34
CA GLY A 141 -10.91 -1.64 3.38
C GLY A 141 -10.40 -0.98 2.10
N ILE A 142 -10.08 -1.73 1.04
CA ILE A 142 -9.59 -1.19 -0.22
C ILE A 142 -10.74 -1.19 -1.23
N GLU A 143 -11.12 -0.02 -1.74
CA GLU A 143 -12.15 0.09 -2.78
C GLU A 143 -11.57 -0.24 -4.15
N GLN A 144 -10.38 0.29 -4.46
CA GLN A 144 -9.63 0.02 -5.69
C GLN A 144 -8.13 0.00 -5.40
N TRP A 145 -7.40 -0.85 -6.13
CA TRP A 145 -5.94 -0.94 -6.08
C TRP A 145 -5.39 -0.86 -7.50
N HIS A 146 -4.74 0.26 -7.81
CA HIS A 146 -4.16 0.52 -9.13
C HIS A 146 -2.65 0.34 -9.10
N TYR A 147 -2.08 -0.27 -10.12
CA TYR A 147 -0.64 -0.45 -10.23
C TYR A 147 -0.27 -0.62 -11.70
N ARG A 148 0.99 -0.32 -12.04
CA ARG A 148 1.49 -0.61 -13.39
C ARG A 148 2.17 -1.96 -13.45
N HIS A 149 1.86 -2.71 -14.51
CA HIS A 149 2.49 -3.99 -14.81
C HIS A 149 2.76 -4.07 -16.31
N ASN A 150 4.01 -4.38 -16.69
CA ASN A 150 4.45 -4.42 -18.09
C ASN A 150 4.14 -3.15 -18.92
N GLY A 151 4.11 -1.98 -18.27
CA GLY A 151 3.85 -0.69 -18.92
C GLY A 151 2.37 -0.30 -18.98
N GLU A 152 1.46 -1.20 -18.65
CA GLU A 152 0.01 -0.99 -18.60
C GLU A 152 -0.45 -0.68 -17.16
N ARG A 153 -1.61 -0.04 -16.99
CA ARG A 153 -2.22 0.29 -15.69
C ARG A 153 -3.56 -0.42 -15.54
#